data_AF-A0A3B1A995-F1
#
_entry.id   AF-A0A3B1A995-F1
#
_cell.length_a   1.000
_cell.length_b   1.000
_cell.length_c   1.000
_cell.angle_alpha   90.00
_cell.angle_beta   90.00
_cell.angle_gamma   90.00
#
_symmetry.space_group_name_H-M   'P 1'
#
loop_
_entity.id
_entity.type
_entity.pdbx_description
1 polymer ?
#
loop_
_entity_poly.entity_id
_entity_poly.type
_entity_poly.pdbx_seq_one_letter_code
_entity_poly.pdbx_strand_id
1 'polypeptide(L)'
;MSKITTILLICILYIPAYAQEQSVSKEALLTMGESLAAEMGKTYQFGQNCRQSLDSISTARATTLFQNYLEEPEVKRVMERYRHAIAGEKGKSCNLELINISGLMYKMGAFMHQASRLQKNKQQ
;
A
#
# COMPACT_ATOMS: atom_id res chain seq x y z
N MET A 1 -15.53 -4.64 57.06
CA MET A 1 -15.31 -4.23 55.65
C MET A 1 -14.71 -5.42 54.93
N SER A 2 -15.49 -6.06 54.05
CA SER A 2 -15.16 -7.38 53.48
C SER A 2 -14.08 -7.26 52.41
N LYS A 3 -13.09 -8.14 52.41
CA LYS A 3 -11.98 -8.18 51.41
C LYS A 3 -12.47 -8.39 49.97
N ILE A 4 -13.73 -8.79 49.82
CA ILE A 4 -14.38 -9.09 48.55
C ILE A 4 -14.71 -7.81 47.76
N THR A 5 -15.04 -6.70 48.44
CA THR A 5 -15.39 -5.45 47.76
C THR A 5 -14.18 -4.78 47.09
N THR A 6 -12.96 -5.03 47.58
CA THR A 6 -11.74 -4.45 46.99
C THR A 6 -11.33 -5.14 45.69
N ILE A 7 -11.62 -6.43 45.54
CA ILE A 7 -11.26 -7.21 44.33
C ILE A 7 -12.14 -6.80 43.15
N LEU A 8 -13.43 -6.52 43.40
CA LEU A 8 -14.37 -6.13 42.34
C LEU A 8 -14.00 -4.78 41.69
N LEU A 9 -13.42 -3.86 42.46
CA LEU A 9 -13.03 -2.53 41.97
C LEU A 9 -11.78 -2.55 41.08
N ILE A 10 -10.90 -3.53 41.25
CA ILE A 10 -9.68 -3.70 40.43
C ILE A 10 -10.03 -4.24 39.03
N CYS A 11 -11.07 -5.07 38.93
CA CYS A 11 -11.49 -5.64 37.64
C CYS A 11 -12.16 -4.61 36.70
N ILE A 12 -12.77 -3.54 37.23
CA ILE A 12 -13.48 -2.53 36.41
C ILE A 12 -12.50 -1.51 35.80
N LEU A 13 -11.32 -1.34 36.39
CA LEU A 13 -10.29 -0.41 35.88
C LEU A 13 -9.37 -1.04 34.82
N TYR A 14 -9.46 -2.35 34.59
CA TYR A 14 -8.74 -3.03 33.50
C TYR A 14 -9.53 -2.91 32.19
N ILE A 15 -9.78 -1.67 31.74
CA ILE A 15 -10.20 -1.44 30.36
C ILE A 15 -9.03 -1.91 29.49
N PRO A 16 -9.20 -2.90 28.60
CA PRO A 16 -8.11 -3.29 27.72
C PRO A 16 -7.80 -2.08 26.84
N ALA A 17 -6.62 -1.48 27.02
CA ALA A 17 -6.08 -0.42 26.17
C ALA A 17 -5.73 -0.91 24.75
N TYR A 18 -6.37 -2.00 24.29
CA TYR A 18 -6.11 -2.68 23.04
C TYR A 18 -7.25 -2.43 22.06
N ALA A 19 -7.41 -1.18 21.65
CA ALA A 19 -8.07 -0.84 20.40
C ALA A 19 -7.74 0.60 19.99
N GLN A 20 -6.49 1.06 20.19
CA GLN A 20 -6.07 2.26 19.47
C GLN A 20 -5.82 1.85 18.03
N GLU A 21 -6.89 1.91 17.25
CA GLU A 21 -6.86 1.70 15.82
C GLU A 21 -5.89 2.73 15.23
N GLN A 22 -4.66 2.32 14.87
CA GLN A 22 -3.71 3.20 14.18
C GLN A 22 -4.32 3.60 12.84
N SER A 23 -5.01 4.74 12.83
CA SER A 23 -5.55 5.34 11.63
C SER A 23 -4.38 5.79 10.75
N VAL A 24 -4.18 5.12 9.61
CA VAL A 24 -3.21 5.57 8.62
C VAL A 24 -3.67 6.91 8.06
N SER A 25 -2.80 7.92 8.11
CA SER A 25 -3.12 9.23 7.56
C SER A 25 -3.20 9.19 6.04
N LYS A 26 -3.96 10.13 5.44
CA LYS A 26 -4.06 10.26 3.99
C LYS A 26 -2.69 10.42 3.32
N GLU A 27 -1.79 11.23 3.89
CA GLU A 27 -0.43 11.43 3.35
C GLU A 27 0.44 10.16 3.47
N ALA A 28 0.30 9.40 4.56
CA ALA A 28 1.00 8.12 4.69
C ALA A 28 0.53 7.13 3.61
N LEU A 29 -0.78 7.09 3.32
CA LEU A 29 -1.32 6.26 2.24
C LEU A 29 -0.81 6.71 0.86
N LEU A 30 -0.74 8.01 0.60
CA LEU A 30 -0.17 8.56 -0.63
C LEU A 30 1.31 8.19 -0.79
N THR A 31 2.09 8.30 0.28
CA THR A 31 3.51 7.91 0.29
C THR A 31 3.69 6.41 0.00
N MET A 32 2.85 5.56 0.59
CA MET A 32 2.81 4.12 0.27
C MET A 32 2.45 3.89 -1.21
N GLY A 33 1.47 4.62 -1.73
CA GLY A 33 1.05 4.57 -3.13
C GLY A 33 2.18 4.96 -4.07
N GLU A 34 2.89 6.06 -3.80
CA GLU A 34 4.05 6.52 -4.57
C GLU A 34 5.17 5.46 -4.61
N SER A 35 5.50 4.87 -3.45
CA SER A 35 6.51 3.80 -3.38
C SER A 35 6.08 2.57 -4.18
N LEU A 36 4.82 2.13 -4.02
CA LEU A 36 4.28 0.99 -4.75
C LEU A 36 4.29 1.26 -6.26
N ALA A 37 3.85 2.44 -6.70
CA ALA A 37 3.83 2.82 -8.10
C ALA A 37 5.23 2.82 -8.73
N ALA A 38 6.24 3.34 -8.02
CA ALA A 38 7.62 3.27 -8.46
C ALA A 38 8.09 1.82 -8.65
N GLU A 39 7.77 0.93 -7.70
CA GLU A 39 8.15 -0.48 -7.78
C GLU A 39 7.43 -1.25 -8.88
N MET A 40 6.13 -0.98 -9.08
CA MET A 40 5.38 -1.51 -10.22
C MET A 40 6.03 -1.06 -11.54
N GLY A 41 6.38 0.22 -11.67
CA GLY A 41 7.00 0.77 -12.87
C GLY A 41 8.37 0.14 -13.16
N LYS A 42 9.23 0.00 -12.14
CA LYS A 42 10.53 -0.70 -12.28
C LYS A 42 10.34 -2.14 -12.71
N THR A 43 9.49 -2.88 -12.00
CA THR A 43 9.25 -4.31 -12.24
C THR A 43 8.69 -4.53 -13.64
N TYR A 44 7.72 -3.71 -14.06
CA TYR A 44 7.16 -3.74 -15.41
C TYR A 44 8.24 -3.52 -16.47
N GLN A 45 9.07 -2.47 -16.31
CA GLN A 45 10.12 -2.19 -17.28
C GLN A 45 11.22 -3.26 -17.30
N PHE A 46 11.57 -3.87 -16.17
CA PHE A 46 12.47 -5.04 -16.16
C PHE A 46 11.86 -6.24 -16.88
N GLY A 47 10.56 -6.50 -16.70
CA GLY A 47 9.83 -7.49 -17.50
C GLY A 47 9.99 -7.23 -18.99
N GLN A 48 9.73 -5.99 -19.43
CA GLN A 48 9.89 -5.58 -20.83
C GLN A 48 11.33 -5.76 -21.34
N ASN A 49 12.33 -5.36 -20.56
CA ASN A 49 13.75 -5.54 -20.92
C ASN A 49 14.12 -7.04 -21.07
N CYS A 50 13.46 -7.91 -20.31
CA CYS A 50 13.63 -9.36 -20.33
C CYS A 50 12.63 -10.10 -21.23
N ARG A 51 11.82 -9.39 -22.02
CA ARG A 51 10.75 -9.96 -22.87
C ARG A 51 9.75 -10.83 -22.09
N GLN A 52 9.51 -10.51 -20.83
CA GLN A 52 8.47 -11.10 -19.98
C GLN A 52 7.23 -10.22 -20.00
N SER A 53 6.07 -10.79 -20.28
CA SER A 53 4.81 -10.06 -20.13
C SER A 53 4.44 -9.97 -18.65
N LEU A 54 4.25 -8.74 -18.18
CA LEU A 54 3.77 -8.42 -16.84
C LEU A 54 2.52 -7.52 -16.94
N ASP A 55 1.59 -7.90 -17.81
CA ASP A 55 0.39 -7.10 -18.14
C ASP A 55 -0.49 -6.79 -16.92
N SER A 56 -0.44 -7.63 -15.89
CA SER A 56 -1.14 -7.44 -14.60
C SER A 56 -0.72 -6.17 -13.86
N ILE A 57 0.48 -5.64 -14.14
CA ILE A 57 1.02 -4.41 -13.56
C ILE A 57 1.32 -3.34 -14.62
N SER A 58 0.76 -3.48 -15.82
CA SER A 58 0.85 -2.48 -16.88
C SER A 58 0.35 -1.11 -16.42
N THR A 59 0.72 -0.05 -17.14
CA THR A 59 0.32 1.34 -16.80
C THR A 59 -1.19 1.46 -16.57
N ALA A 60 -1.99 0.82 -17.41
CA ALA A 60 -3.45 0.83 -17.30
C ALA A 60 -3.92 0.13 -16.02
N ARG A 61 -3.41 -1.07 -15.72
CA ARG A 61 -3.77 -1.82 -14.52
C ARG A 61 -3.30 -1.13 -13.23
N ALA A 62 -2.11 -0.55 -13.22
CA ALA A 62 -1.62 0.26 -12.11
C ALA A 62 -2.52 1.49 -11.87
N THR A 63 -2.92 2.18 -12.95
CA THR A 63 -3.84 3.33 -12.86
C THR A 63 -5.17 2.91 -12.25
N THR A 64 -5.79 1.84 -12.75
CA THR A 64 -7.04 1.30 -12.19
C THR A 64 -6.91 0.91 -10.73
N LEU A 65 -5.80 0.28 -10.32
CA LEU A 65 -5.56 -0.06 -8.91
C LEU A 65 -5.64 1.19 -8.03
N PHE A 66 -4.92 2.26 -8.37
CA PHE A 66 -4.89 3.47 -7.55
C PHE A 66 -6.21 4.24 -7.59
N GLN A 67 -6.91 4.26 -8.73
CA GLN A 67 -8.24 4.89 -8.86
C GLN A 67 -9.31 4.27 -7.95
N ASN A 68 -9.16 3.01 -7.54
CA ASN A 68 -10.08 2.37 -6.60
C ASN A 68 -9.99 2.96 -5.18
N TYR A 69 -8.92 3.68 -4.86
CA TYR A 69 -8.60 4.09 -3.49
C TYR A 69 -8.28 5.58 -3.32
N LEU A 70 -7.84 6.25 -4.39
CA LEU A 70 -7.34 7.62 -4.39
C LEU A 70 -8.15 8.50 -5.34
N GLU A 71 -8.15 9.80 -5.07
CA GLU A 71 -8.79 10.80 -5.93
C GLU A 71 -7.92 11.07 -7.18
N GLU A 72 -8.52 11.61 -8.25
CA GLU A 72 -7.84 11.78 -9.54
C GLU A 72 -6.52 12.58 -9.48
N PRO A 73 -6.42 13.71 -8.72
CA PRO A 73 -5.15 14.43 -8.55
C PRO A 73 -4.06 13.58 -7.89
N GLU A 74 -4.45 12.69 -6.97
CA GLU A 74 -3.55 11.81 -6.23
C GLU A 74 -3.08 10.64 -7.09
N VAL A 75 -3.99 10.05 -7.86
CA VAL A 75 -3.65 9.05 -8.87
C VAL A 75 -2.63 9.63 -9.85
N LYS A 76 -2.80 10.88 -10.29
CA LYS A 76 -1.83 11.55 -11.18
C LYS A 76 -0.45 11.63 -10.52
N ARG A 77 -0.36 12.13 -9.28
CA ARG A 77 0.87 12.23 -8.49
C ARG A 77 1.55 10.86 -8.31
N VAL A 78 0.79 9.84 -7.94
CA VAL A 78 1.30 8.47 -7.76
C VAL A 78 1.79 7.87 -9.08
N MET A 79 1.02 8.05 -10.17
CA MET A 79 1.39 7.53 -11.49
C MET A 79 2.58 8.27 -12.13
N GLU A 80 2.93 9.48 -11.70
CA GLU A 80 4.20 10.11 -12.06
C GLU A 80 5.39 9.29 -11.57
N ARG A 81 5.33 8.73 -10.35
CA ARG A 81 6.39 7.84 -9.82
C ARG A 81 6.53 6.57 -10.65
N TYR A 82 5.41 5.98 -11.07
CA TYR A 82 5.40 4.84 -11.98
C TYR A 82 6.09 5.17 -13.31
N ARG A 83 5.74 6.29 -13.94
CA ARG A 83 6.33 6.73 -15.21
C ARG A 83 7.82 7.03 -15.10
N HIS A 84 8.23 7.71 -14.03
CA HIS A 84 9.63 8.00 -13.77
C HIS A 84 10.45 6.73 -13.56
N ALA A 85 9.91 5.75 -12.83
CA ALA A 85 10.53 4.44 -12.65
C ALA A 85 10.72 3.71 -13.99
N ILE A 86 9.70 3.68 -14.85
CA ILE A 86 9.82 3.13 -16.20
C ILE A 86 10.95 3.82 -16.98
N ALA A 87 10.94 5.15 -17.02
CA ALA A 87 11.94 5.91 -17.77
C ALA A 87 13.36 5.64 -17.26
N GLY A 88 13.53 5.50 -15.94
CA GLY A 88 14.81 5.22 -15.31
C GLY A 88 15.37 3.81 -15.57
N GLU A 89 14.54 2.84 -15.91
CA GLU A 89 14.96 1.45 -16.18
C GLU A 89 14.94 1.07 -17.68
N LYS A 90 14.38 1.94 -18.53
CA LYS A 90 14.25 1.69 -19.96
C LYS A 90 15.62 1.55 -20.63
N GLY A 91 15.80 0.50 -21.42
CA GLY A 91 17.02 0.28 -22.20
C GLY A 91 18.19 -0.32 -21.41
N LYS A 92 18.03 -0.57 -20.11
CA LYS A 92 18.99 -1.36 -19.34
C LYS A 92 18.98 -2.83 -19.77
N SER A 93 20.08 -3.52 -19.51
CA SER A 93 20.18 -4.96 -19.75
C SER A 93 19.11 -5.73 -18.98
N CYS A 94 18.69 -6.87 -19.54
CA CYS A 94 17.82 -7.78 -18.82
C CYS A 94 18.51 -8.28 -17.54
N ASN A 95 17.80 -8.21 -16.43
CA ASN A 95 18.17 -8.86 -15.18
C ASN A 95 16.91 -9.44 -14.51
N LEU A 96 16.75 -10.76 -14.59
CA LEU A 96 15.59 -11.47 -14.04
C LEU A 96 15.55 -11.43 -12.51
N GLU A 97 16.69 -11.31 -11.83
CA GLU A 97 16.76 -11.27 -10.36
C GLU A 97 16.10 -10.01 -9.78
N LEU A 98 15.99 -8.96 -10.58
CA LEU A 98 15.32 -7.71 -10.19
C LEU A 98 13.80 -7.77 -10.34
N ILE A 99 13.25 -8.82 -10.95
CA ILE A 99 11.81 -9.04 -11.10
C ILE A 99 11.28 -9.75 -9.84
N ASN A 100 10.96 -8.98 -8.79
CA ASN A 100 10.44 -9.51 -7.53
C ASN A 100 8.91 -9.41 -7.44
N ILE A 101 8.21 -10.35 -8.08
CA ILE A 101 6.74 -10.38 -8.11
C ILE A 101 6.14 -10.62 -6.71
N SER A 102 6.71 -11.51 -5.90
CA SER A 102 6.18 -11.82 -4.57
C SER A 102 6.27 -10.61 -3.63
N GLY A 103 7.40 -9.90 -3.65
CA GLY A 103 7.58 -8.66 -2.91
C GLY A 103 6.60 -7.57 -3.36
N LEU A 104 6.35 -7.48 -4.67
CA LEU A 104 5.38 -6.53 -5.22
C LEU A 104 3.95 -6.86 -4.76
N MET A 105 3.54 -8.13 -4.84
CA MET A 105 2.22 -8.58 -4.40
C MET A 105 1.99 -8.29 -2.90
N TYR A 106 3.02 -8.51 -2.07
CA TYR A 106 2.95 -8.18 -0.64
C TYR A 106 2.67 -6.68 -0.43
N LYS A 107 3.39 -5.80 -1.14
CA LYS A 107 3.20 -4.34 -1.04
C LYS A 107 1.85 -3.88 -1.59
N MET A 108 1.37 -4.49 -2.67
CA MET A 108 0.01 -4.26 -3.18
C MET A 108 -1.04 -4.61 -2.12
N GLY A 109 -0.91 -5.79 -1.49
CA GLY A 109 -1.82 -6.21 -0.42
C GLY A 109 -1.78 -5.27 0.79
N ALA A 110 -0.59 -4.85 1.21
CA ALA A 110 -0.43 -3.90 2.31
C ALA A 110 -1.07 -2.53 1.99
N PHE A 111 -0.86 -2.00 0.78
CA PHE A 111 -1.50 -0.78 0.33
C PHE A 111 -3.03 -0.90 0.32
N MET A 112 -3.58 -1.95 -0.30
CA MET A 112 -5.03 -2.19 -0.37
C MET A 112 -5.65 -2.33 1.03
N HIS A 113 -4.96 -3.02 1.94
CA HIS A 113 -5.41 -3.15 3.32
C HIS A 113 -5.51 -1.78 4.00
N GLN A 114 -4.46 -0.96 3.95
CA GLN A 114 -4.48 0.36 4.58
C GLN A 114 -5.47 1.33 3.92
N ALA A 115 -5.57 1.29 2.59
CA ALA A 115 -6.52 2.11 1.83
C ALA A 115 -7.98 1.81 2.23
N SER A 116 -8.32 0.52 2.36
CA SER A 116 -9.67 0.10 2.73
C SER A 116 -10.07 0.58 4.13
N ARG A 117 -9.12 0.66 5.07
CA ARG A 117 -9.38 1.16 6.43
C ARG A 117 -9.64 2.66 6.44
N LEU A 118 -8.87 3.43 5.67
CA LEU A 118 -9.08 4.87 5.55
C LEU A 118 -10.45 5.21 4.95
N GLN A 119 -10.91 4.43 3.96
CA GLN A 119 -12.24 4.64 3.36
C GLN A 119 -13.38 4.37 4.36
N LYS A 120 -13.28 3.33 5.19
CA LYS A 120 -14.28 3.03 6.24
C LYS A 120 -14.41 4.17 7.24
N ASN A 121 -13.28 4.77 7.63
CA ASN A 121 -13.27 5.88 8.60
C ASN A 121 -13.85 7.20 8.04
N LYS A 122 -13.97 7.34 6.71
CA LYS A 122 -14.64 8.50 6.09
C LYS A 122 -16.18 8.36 6.03
N GLN A 123 -16.73 7.17 6.30
CA GLN A 123 -18.17 6.87 6.20
C GLN A 123 -18.90 6.89 7.56
N GLN A 124 -18.18 7.11 8.66
CA GLN A 124 -18.72 7.32 10.01
C GLN A 124 -18.72 8.82 10.34
#